data_AF-A0A2D6T5I3-F1
#
_entry.id   AF-A0A2D6T5I3-F1
#
_cell.length_a   1.000
_cell.length_b   1.000
_cell.length_c   1.000
_cell.angle_alpha   90.00
_cell.angle_beta   90.00
_cell.angle_gamma   90.00
#
_symmetry.space_group_name_H-M   'P 1'
#
loop_
_entity.id
_entity.type
_entity.pdbx_description
1 polymer ?
#
loop_
_entity_poly.entity_id
_entity_poly.type
_entity_poly.pdbx_seq_one_letter_code
_entity_poly.pdbx_strand_id
1 'polypeptide(L)'
;MKNDKPAHSASQRANLYGFLATLYRAEPDSELIHRLADADYLALLRAAGADLDAAYFQRPEADVLEELAIEYTRLFIGPGKHVSPHASANMPDEGGTLWGRSTSDAVARIREAGLDYDPDYHGLPDHISVELELMAALAGREAEAWRAGEEAAALSQREFQASFVEEHLRHWLPEFCRRIIERAELPLFGEMAKLTAAFLEAERADLATKSDVG
;
A
#
# COMPACT_ATOMS: atom_id res chain seq x y z
N MET A 1 13.72 -20.82 -22.32
CA MET A 1 12.79 -19.80 -21.81
C MET A 1 13.26 -19.52 -20.38
N LYS A 2 13.88 -18.36 -20.11
CA LYS A 2 14.20 -17.96 -18.73
C LYS A 2 12.88 -17.98 -17.95
N ASN A 3 12.90 -18.49 -16.73
CA ASN A 3 11.71 -18.65 -15.90
C ASN A 3 11.16 -17.24 -15.61
N ASP A 4 10.10 -16.82 -16.30
CA ASP A 4 9.51 -15.46 -16.19
C ASP A 4 8.61 -15.31 -14.96
N LYS A 5 8.36 -16.42 -14.26
CA LYS A 5 7.54 -16.50 -13.05
C LYS A 5 7.96 -15.52 -11.94
N PRO A 6 9.24 -15.40 -11.53
CA PRO A 6 9.67 -14.43 -10.52
C PRO A 6 9.45 -12.97 -10.97
N ALA A 7 9.76 -12.65 -12.23
CA ALA A 7 9.53 -11.30 -12.77
C ALA A 7 8.04 -10.94 -12.79
N HIS A 8 7.19 -11.90 -13.20
CA HIS A 8 5.75 -11.71 -13.20
C HIS A 8 5.20 -11.50 -11.78
N SER A 9 5.61 -12.33 -10.81
CA SER A 9 5.22 -12.18 -9.41
C SER A 9 5.61 -10.82 -8.84
N ALA A 10 6.87 -10.40 -9.01
CA ALA A 10 7.34 -9.10 -8.56
C ALA A 10 6.57 -7.93 -9.21
N SER A 11 6.22 -8.05 -10.50
CA SER A 11 5.39 -7.04 -11.18
C SER A 11 3.97 -6.96 -10.63
N GLN A 12 3.36 -8.10 -10.28
CA GLN A 12 2.03 -8.12 -9.66
C GLN A 12 2.04 -7.44 -8.29
N ARG A 13 3.09 -7.68 -7.49
CA ARG A 13 3.28 -7.01 -6.19
C ARG A 13 3.48 -5.52 -6.36
N ALA A 14 4.31 -5.09 -7.32
CA ALA A 14 4.51 -3.67 -7.63
C ALA A 14 3.19 -2.97 -7.99
N ASN A 15 2.35 -3.61 -8.81
CA ASN A 15 1.05 -3.07 -9.20
C ASN A 15 0.09 -2.96 -8.02
N LEU A 16 0.05 -3.97 -7.14
CA LEU A 16 -0.82 -3.94 -5.96
C LEU A 16 -0.37 -2.87 -4.97
N TYR A 17 0.94 -2.72 -4.72
CA TYR A 17 1.48 -1.64 -3.92
C TYR A 17 1.10 -0.26 -4.48
N GLY A 18 1.29 -0.04 -5.79
CA GLY A 18 0.96 1.24 -6.42
C GLY A 18 -0.54 1.56 -6.38
N PHE A 19 -1.39 0.54 -6.54
CA PHE A 19 -2.84 0.71 -6.39
C PHE A 19 -3.23 1.11 -4.96
N LEU A 20 -2.73 0.39 -3.95
CA LEU A 20 -3.01 0.70 -2.54
C LEU A 20 -2.44 2.07 -2.15
N ALA A 21 -1.26 2.44 -2.67
CA ALA A 21 -0.70 3.76 -2.47
C ALA A 21 -1.61 4.87 -3.01
N THR A 22 -2.15 4.68 -4.21
CA THR A 22 -3.10 5.63 -4.83
C THR A 22 -4.36 5.77 -3.97
N LEU A 23 -4.92 4.65 -3.53
CA LEU A 23 -6.15 4.61 -2.72
C LEU A 23 -6.00 5.37 -1.39
N TYR A 24 -4.88 5.20 -0.67
CA TYR A 24 -4.69 5.84 0.63
C TYR A 24 -4.18 7.28 0.54
N ARG A 25 -3.75 7.75 -0.64
CA ARG A 25 -3.12 9.07 -0.82
C ARG A 25 -4.11 10.23 -0.66
N ALA A 26 -5.28 10.07 -1.25
CA ALA A 26 -6.27 11.14 -1.36
C ALA A 26 -7.69 10.58 -1.50
N GLU A 27 -8.66 11.48 -1.46
CA GLU A 27 -10.05 11.16 -1.76
C GLU A 27 -10.15 10.48 -3.15
N PRO A 28 -11.01 9.45 -3.31
CA PRO A 28 -11.24 8.81 -4.60
C PRO A 28 -11.64 9.83 -5.68
N ASP A 29 -11.01 9.71 -6.84
CA ASP A 29 -11.31 10.55 -8.01
C ASP A 29 -12.17 9.79 -9.04
N SER A 30 -12.62 10.52 -10.07
CA SER A 30 -13.40 9.96 -11.17
C SER A 30 -12.73 8.74 -11.82
N GLU A 31 -11.40 8.77 -11.97
CA GLU A 31 -10.67 7.67 -12.61
C GLU A 31 -10.75 6.39 -11.78
N LEU A 32 -10.60 6.49 -10.46
CA LEU A 32 -10.78 5.35 -9.57
C LEU A 32 -12.23 4.85 -9.58
N ILE A 33 -13.22 5.74 -9.57
CA ILE A 33 -14.64 5.34 -9.61
C ILE A 33 -14.97 4.62 -10.91
N HIS A 34 -14.51 5.11 -12.06
CA HIS A 34 -14.72 4.43 -13.35
C HIS A 34 -14.06 3.05 -13.38
N ARG A 35 -12.87 2.91 -12.80
CA ARG A 35 -12.22 1.58 -12.64
C ARG A 35 -13.04 0.65 -11.75
N LEU A 36 -13.54 1.15 -10.62
CA LEU A 36 -14.37 0.37 -9.68
C LEU A 36 -15.78 0.07 -10.21
N ALA A 37 -16.23 0.75 -11.26
CA ALA A 37 -17.47 0.42 -11.98
C ALA A 37 -17.29 -0.71 -13.01
N ASP A 38 -16.05 -1.06 -13.37
CA ASP A 38 -15.73 -2.13 -14.30
C ASP A 38 -15.79 -3.51 -13.62
N ALA A 39 -16.57 -4.43 -14.21
CA ALA A 39 -16.82 -5.75 -13.63
C ALA A 39 -15.57 -6.66 -13.63
N ASP A 40 -14.69 -6.54 -14.62
CA ASP A 40 -13.47 -7.32 -14.70
C ASP A 40 -12.46 -6.83 -13.64
N TYR A 41 -12.42 -5.51 -13.42
CA TYR A 41 -11.61 -4.92 -12.36
C TYR A 41 -12.08 -5.35 -10.96
N LEU A 42 -13.39 -5.36 -10.72
CA LEU A 42 -13.96 -5.86 -9.45
C LEU A 42 -13.73 -7.36 -9.27
N ALA A 43 -13.79 -8.15 -10.34
CA ALA A 43 -13.47 -9.58 -10.27
C ALA A 43 -12.00 -9.81 -9.87
N LEU A 44 -11.08 -8.96 -10.35
CA LEU A 44 -9.68 -8.99 -9.95
C LEU A 44 -9.50 -8.64 -8.46
N LEU A 45 -10.18 -7.59 -7.97
CA LEU A 45 -10.14 -7.23 -6.55
C LEU A 45 -10.72 -8.33 -5.67
N ARG A 46 -11.82 -8.96 -6.09
CA ARG A 46 -12.41 -10.11 -5.38
C ARG A 46 -11.44 -11.29 -5.33
N ALA A 47 -10.75 -11.58 -6.42
CA ALA A 47 -9.73 -12.63 -6.45
C ALA A 47 -8.55 -12.31 -5.53
N ALA A 48 -8.23 -11.02 -5.32
CA ALA A 48 -7.24 -10.55 -4.36
C ALA A 48 -7.75 -10.53 -2.90
N GLY A 49 -9.06 -10.67 -2.68
CA GLY A 49 -9.67 -10.75 -1.35
C GLY A 49 -10.45 -9.50 -0.91
N ALA A 50 -10.74 -8.57 -1.81
CA ALA A 50 -11.61 -7.42 -1.55
C ALA A 50 -12.96 -7.59 -2.27
N ASP A 51 -14.06 -7.68 -1.51
CA ASP A 51 -15.39 -7.89 -2.09
C ASP A 51 -16.21 -6.60 -2.10
N LEU A 52 -16.30 -6.01 -3.28
CA LEU A 52 -16.99 -4.75 -3.52
C LEU A 52 -18.24 -4.97 -4.37
N ASP A 53 -19.32 -4.24 -4.02
CA ASP A 53 -20.57 -4.28 -4.78
C ASP A 53 -20.49 -3.36 -6.01
N ALA A 54 -20.54 -3.96 -7.20
CA ALA A 54 -20.57 -3.22 -8.46
C ALA A 54 -21.75 -2.24 -8.54
N ALA A 55 -22.89 -2.57 -7.93
CA ALA A 55 -24.07 -1.72 -7.95
C ALA A 55 -23.82 -0.38 -7.26
N TYR A 56 -22.91 -0.32 -6.28
CA TYR A 56 -22.53 0.92 -5.61
C TYR A 56 -21.86 1.90 -6.58
N PHE A 57 -20.92 1.42 -7.40
CA PHE A 57 -20.16 2.24 -8.34
C PHE A 57 -20.91 2.55 -9.64
N GLN A 58 -22.05 1.89 -9.89
CA GLN A 58 -22.93 2.16 -11.04
C GLN A 58 -23.96 3.28 -10.80
N ARG A 59 -24.00 3.83 -9.57
CA ARG A 59 -24.81 5.00 -9.21
C ARG A 59 -24.30 6.27 -9.91
N PRO A 60 -25.04 7.40 -9.88
CA PRO A 60 -24.53 8.67 -10.39
C PRO A 60 -23.16 9.00 -9.77
N GLU A 61 -22.17 9.24 -10.63
CA GLU A 61 -20.77 9.42 -10.23
C GLU A 61 -20.60 10.51 -9.16
N ALA A 62 -21.32 11.62 -9.29
CA ALA A 62 -21.27 12.72 -8.33
C ALA A 62 -21.66 12.28 -6.91
N ASP A 63 -22.69 11.43 -6.77
CA ASP A 63 -23.14 10.93 -5.47
C ASP A 63 -22.09 10.00 -4.84
N VAL A 64 -21.49 9.13 -5.67
CA VAL A 64 -20.45 8.18 -5.22
C VAL A 64 -19.19 8.91 -4.78
N LEU A 65 -18.74 9.90 -5.56
CA LEU A 65 -17.60 10.74 -5.22
C LEU A 65 -17.83 11.51 -3.91
N GLU A 66 -19.00 12.13 -3.75
CA GLU A 66 -19.33 12.88 -2.52
C GLU A 66 -19.34 11.97 -1.29
N GLU A 67 -20.00 10.82 -1.36
CA GLU A 67 -20.04 9.85 -0.25
C GLU A 67 -18.65 9.34 0.14
N LEU A 68 -17.82 9.00 -0.84
CA LEU A 68 -16.48 8.49 -0.60
C LEU A 68 -15.51 9.58 -0.10
N ALA A 69 -15.67 10.82 -0.55
CA ALA A 69 -14.90 11.96 -0.04
C ALA A 69 -15.25 12.26 1.43
N ILE A 70 -16.55 12.24 1.78
CA ILE A 70 -17.02 12.37 3.16
C ILE A 70 -16.43 11.27 4.04
N GLU A 71 -16.48 10.03 3.56
CA GLU A 71 -15.94 8.89 4.28
C GLU A 71 -14.42 8.96 4.44
N TYR A 72 -13.69 9.33 3.39
CA TYR A 72 -12.24 9.53 3.43
C TYR A 72 -11.86 10.60 4.47
N THR A 73 -12.51 11.76 4.41
CA THR A 73 -12.31 12.85 5.37
C THR A 73 -12.59 12.38 6.81
N ARG A 74 -13.69 11.66 7.03
CA ARG A 74 -14.06 11.11 8.35
C ARG A 74 -13.03 10.09 8.86
N LEU A 75 -12.56 9.19 7.99
CA LEU A 75 -11.64 8.12 8.35
C LEU A 75 -10.21 8.58 8.55
N PHE A 76 -9.68 9.48 7.71
CA PHE A 76 -8.24 9.75 7.65
C PHE A 76 -7.84 11.18 8.07
N ILE A 77 -8.76 12.15 7.99
CA ILE A 77 -8.42 13.58 8.19
C ILE A 77 -8.99 14.13 9.50
N GLY A 78 -10.29 13.95 9.75
CA GLY A 78 -11.00 14.59 10.86
C GLY A 78 -12.11 15.54 10.37
N PRO A 79 -12.75 16.32 11.26
CA PRO A 79 -12.23 16.83 12.55
C PRO A 79 -12.44 15.92 13.77
N GLY A 80 -13.13 14.79 13.60
CA GLY A 80 -13.36 13.81 14.68
C GLY A 80 -12.18 12.86 14.94
N LYS A 81 -12.44 11.81 15.73
CA LYS A 81 -11.49 10.70 15.92
C LYS A 81 -11.27 9.97 14.58
N HIS A 82 -10.16 10.23 13.93
CA HIS A 82 -9.75 9.57 12.68
C HIS A 82 -8.67 8.50 12.94
N VAL A 83 -8.26 7.82 11.87
CA VAL A 83 -7.14 6.89 11.79
C VAL A 83 -6.07 7.58 10.94
N SER A 84 -5.07 8.18 11.61
CA SER A 84 -4.00 8.87 10.89
C SER A 84 -3.29 7.89 9.94
N PRO A 85 -3.08 8.24 8.66
CA PRO A 85 -2.38 7.40 7.69
C PRO A 85 -0.84 7.47 7.82
N HIS A 86 -0.31 7.89 8.97
CA HIS A 86 1.13 8.06 9.19
C HIS A 86 1.68 7.01 10.15
N ALA A 87 2.84 6.43 9.85
CA ALA A 87 3.47 5.43 10.72
C ALA A 87 3.71 5.97 12.13
N SER A 88 4.20 7.21 12.27
CA SER A 88 4.51 7.77 13.59
C SER A 88 3.29 7.95 14.49
N ALA A 89 2.11 8.11 13.89
CA ALA A 89 0.85 8.20 14.62
C ALA A 89 0.30 6.84 15.09
N ASN A 90 0.83 5.73 14.55
CA ASN A 90 0.36 4.38 14.81
C ASN A 90 1.42 3.47 15.46
N MET A 91 2.69 3.86 15.45
CA MET A 91 3.76 3.10 16.08
C MET A 91 3.54 3.00 17.61
N PRO A 92 3.60 1.79 18.19
CA PRO A 92 3.32 1.57 19.62
C PRO A 92 4.23 2.37 20.57
N ASP A 93 5.45 2.66 20.14
CA ASP A 93 6.51 3.28 20.95
C ASP A 93 6.73 4.77 20.64
N GLU A 94 5.90 5.38 19.78
CA GLU A 94 5.99 6.81 19.43
C GLU A 94 4.85 7.66 20.00
N GLY A 95 3.92 7.04 20.72
CA GLY A 95 2.89 7.76 21.48
C GLY A 95 1.89 8.55 20.62
N GLY A 96 1.88 8.32 19.30
CA GLY A 96 0.92 8.93 18.37
C GLY A 96 1.26 10.34 17.87
N THR A 97 2.50 10.82 18.03
CA THR A 97 2.90 12.13 17.49
C THR A 97 3.40 12.04 16.05
N LEU A 98 3.18 13.08 15.26
CA LEU A 98 3.77 13.22 13.93
C LEU A 98 5.27 13.54 14.02
N TRP A 99 6.06 13.18 12.99
CA TRP A 99 7.52 13.37 12.94
C TRP A 99 8.31 12.55 13.98
N GLY A 100 8.06 11.25 14.02
CA GLY A 100 8.77 10.32 14.89
C GLY A 100 10.05 9.73 14.28
N ARG A 101 10.61 8.71 14.96
CA ARG A 101 11.73 7.90 14.42
C ARG A 101 11.28 7.11 13.20
N SER A 102 10.01 6.67 13.15
CA SER A 102 9.42 6.03 11.97
C SER A 102 9.49 6.95 10.75
N THR A 103 9.14 8.24 10.87
CA THR A 103 9.33 9.23 9.80
C THR A 103 10.79 9.33 9.35
N SER A 104 11.74 9.30 10.29
CA SER A 104 13.16 9.35 9.97
C SER A 104 13.66 8.07 9.29
N ASP A 105 13.15 6.90 9.69
CA ASP A 105 13.44 5.63 9.04
C ASP A 105 12.88 5.61 7.62
N ALA A 106 11.62 5.99 7.40
CA ALA A 106 11.04 6.10 6.05
C ALA A 106 11.90 6.98 5.12
N VAL A 107 12.36 8.14 5.60
CA VAL A 107 13.29 9.01 4.85
C VAL A 107 14.61 8.29 4.53
N ALA A 108 15.19 7.59 5.49
CA ALA A 108 16.44 6.86 5.30
C ALA A 108 16.28 5.77 4.24
N ARG A 109 15.20 4.99 4.30
CA ARG A 109 14.88 3.90 3.35
C ARG A 109 14.67 4.41 1.93
N ILE A 110 13.93 5.52 1.77
CA ILE A 110 13.71 6.14 0.46
C ILE A 110 15.04 6.59 -0.16
N ARG A 111 15.92 7.22 0.63
CA ARG A 111 17.25 7.64 0.18
C ARG A 111 18.17 6.46 -0.12
N GLU A 112 18.14 5.41 0.69
CA GLU A 112 18.93 4.18 0.49
C GLU A 112 18.51 3.47 -0.81
N ALA A 113 17.21 3.51 -1.14
CA ALA A 113 16.69 3.07 -2.42
C ALA A 113 17.06 4.00 -3.59
N GLY A 114 17.79 5.10 -3.38
CA GLY A 114 18.14 6.06 -4.42
C GLY A 114 16.92 6.76 -5.03
N LEU A 115 15.84 6.88 -4.26
CA LEU A 115 14.64 7.63 -4.62
C LEU A 115 14.68 9.00 -3.94
N ASP A 116 13.92 9.93 -4.50
CA ASP A 116 13.72 11.27 -3.94
C ASP A 116 12.25 11.66 -4.04
N TYR A 117 11.87 12.68 -3.30
CA TYR A 117 10.50 13.18 -3.27
C TYR A 117 10.23 14.07 -4.46
N ASP A 118 8.96 14.11 -4.87
CA ASP A 118 8.48 15.19 -5.73
C ASP A 118 8.70 16.54 -4.99
N PRO A 119 9.31 17.56 -5.62
CA PRO A 119 9.49 18.88 -5.01
C PRO A 119 8.19 19.52 -4.50
N ASP A 120 7.05 19.16 -5.10
CA ASP A 120 5.72 19.66 -4.73
C ASP A 120 5.01 18.77 -3.69
N TYR A 121 5.66 17.69 -3.21
CA TYR A 121 5.11 16.88 -2.12
C TYR A 121 5.29 17.58 -0.77
N HIS A 122 4.17 17.93 -0.14
CA HIS A 122 4.12 18.61 1.16
C HIS A 122 3.63 17.72 2.32
N GLY A 123 3.36 16.43 2.05
CA GLY A 123 2.99 15.46 3.07
C GLY A 123 4.20 14.95 3.86
N LEU A 124 3.95 14.05 4.82
CA LEU A 124 5.02 13.43 5.59
C LEU A 124 5.56 12.17 4.89
N PRO A 125 6.87 11.88 5.02
CA PRO A 125 7.49 10.67 4.49
C PRO A 125 6.93 9.34 4.99
N ASP A 126 6.37 9.31 6.20
CA ASP A 126 5.77 8.13 6.82
C ASP A 126 4.28 7.97 6.53
N HIS A 127 3.75 8.74 5.58
CA HIS A 127 2.42 8.50 5.08
C HIS A 127 2.39 7.14 4.38
N ILE A 128 1.37 6.31 4.66
CA ILE A 128 1.24 4.95 4.10
C ILE A 128 1.39 4.93 2.58
N SER A 129 0.84 5.91 1.87
CA SER A 129 0.96 5.96 0.41
C SER A 129 2.40 6.10 -0.07
N VAL A 130 3.25 6.82 0.67
CA VAL A 130 4.67 6.99 0.36
C VAL A 130 5.43 5.69 0.64
N GLU A 131 5.17 5.05 1.77
CA GLU A 131 5.80 3.77 2.11
C GLU A 131 5.41 2.65 1.14
N LEU A 132 4.15 2.61 0.69
CA LEU A 132 3.69 1.68 -0.34
C LEU A 132 4.27 2.01 -1.73
N GLU A 133 4.49 3.29 -2.06
CA GLU A 133 5.21 3.68 -3.30
C GLU A 133 6.66 3.23 -3.31
N LEU A 134 7.36 3.34 -2.18
CA LEU A 134 8.70 2.77 -2.03
C LEU A 134 8.68 1.27 -2.35
N MET A 135 7.72 0.53 -1.77
CA MET A 135 7.58 -0.91 -2.03
C MET A 135 7.24 -1.21 -3.50
N ALA A 136 6.37 -0.42 -4.12
CA ALA A 136 6.06 -0.54 -5.54
C ALA A 136 7.32 -0.37 -6.41
N ALA A 137 8.15 0.62 -6.11
CA ALA A 137 9.39 0.88 -6.84
C ALA A 137 10.41 -0.25 -6.67
N LEU A 138 10.60 -0.76 -5.45
CA LEU A 138 11.51 -1.88 -5.17
C LEU A 138 11.06 -3.17 -5.88
N ALA A 139 9.78 -3.51 -5.81
CA ALA A 139 9.22 -4.68 -6.50
C ALA A 139 9.28 -4.53 -8.04
N GLY A 140 9.11 -3.32 -8.56
CA GLY A 140 9.28 -3.02 -9.99
C GLY A 140 10.70 -3.26 -10.46
N ARG A 141 11.69 -2.75 -9.70
CA ARG A 141 13.12 -2.96 -9.98
C ARG A 141 13.52 -4.43 -9.85
N GLU A 142 12.95 -5.15 -8.88
CA GLU A 142 13.11 -6.60 -8.79
C GLU A 142 12.64 -7.29 -10.09
N ALA A 143 11.45 -6.93 -10.59
CA ALA A 143 10.91 -7.52 -11.80
C ALA A 143 11.79 -7.24 -13.03
N GLU A 144 12.30 -6.01 -13.15
CA GLU A 144 13.24 -5.61 -14.21
C GLU A 144 14.54 -6.41 -14.15
N ALA A 145 15.14 -6.54 -12.96
CA ALA A 145 16.35 -7.33 -12.76
C ALA A 145 16.14 -8.82 -13.12
N TRP A 146 15.00 -9.41 -12.74
CA TRP A 146 14.66 -10.78 -13.15
C TRP A 146 14.57 -10.94 -14.67
N ARG A 147 13.95 -9.98 -15.38
CA ARG A 147 13.84 -10.00 -16.85
C ARG A 147 15.21 -9.86 -17.52
N ALA A 148 16.08 -9.00 -16.98
CA ALA A 148 17.46 -8.85 -17.43
C ALA A 148 18.29 -10.11 -17.16
N GLY A 149 17.90 -10.93 -16.18
CA GLY A 149 18.67 -12.07 -15.69
C GLY A 149 19.78 -11.67 -14.72
N GLU A 150 19.61 -10.52 -14.05
CA GLU A 150 20.50 -9.96 -13.04
C GLU A 150 20.06 -10.48 -11.65
N GLU A 151 20.24 -11.77 -11.42
CA GLU A 151 19.73 -12.45 -10.21
C GLU A 151 20.19 -11.80 -8.91
N ALA A 152 21.47 -11.40 -8.80
CA ALA A 152 21.99 -10.74 -7.61
C ALA A 152 21.29 -9.39 -7.33
N ALA A 153 21.00 -8.62 -8.38
CA ALA A 153 20.27 -7.35 -8.24
C ALA A 153 18.82 -7.59 -7.80
N ALA A 154 18.16 -8.59 -8.39
CA ALA A 154 16.79 -8.96 -8.02
C ALA A 154 16.69 -9.44 -6.56
N LEU A 155 17.65 -10.26 -6.10
CA LEU A 155 17.72 -10.71 -4.71
C LEU A 155 17.99 -9.54 -3.76
N SER A 156 18.89 -8.62 -4.11
CA SER A 156 19.13 -7.42 -3.30
C SER A 156 17.88 -6.54 -3.16
N GLN A 157 17.07 -6.39 -4.22
CA GLN A 157 15.78 -5.69 -4.11
C GLN A 157 14.79 -6.44 -3.22
N ARG A 158 14.76 -7.79 -3.25
CA ARG A 158 13.93 -8.58 -2.33
C ARG A 158 14.37 -8.45 -0.88
N GLU A 159 15.68 -8.47 -0.63
CA GLU A 159 16.24 -8.30 0.72
C GLU A 159 15.87 -6.93 1.32
N PHE A 160 15.92 -5.87 0.50
CA PHE A 160 15.46 -4.55 0.91
C PHE A 160 13.97 -4.58 1.28
N GLN A 161 13.12 -5.10 0.38
CA GLN A 161 11.68 -5.25 0.63
C GLN A 161 11.42 -6.02 1.93
N ALA A 162 12.13 -7.14 2.15
CA ALA A 162 11.99 -7.97 3.34
C ALA A 162 12.33 -7.21 4.62
N SER A 163 13.46 -6.50 4.63
CA SER A 163 13.89 -5.67 5.76
C SER A 163 12.87 -4.57 6.06
N PHE A 164 12.39 -3.83 5.06
CA PHE A 164 11.42 -2.75 5.29
C PHE A 164 10.07 -3.28 5.78
N VAL A 165 9.61 -4.41 5.24
CA VAL A 165 8.38 -5.06 5.71
C VAL A 165 8.52 -5.52 7.16
N GLU A 166 9.60 -6.21 7.52
CA GLU A 166 9.79 -6.78 8.86
C GLU A 166 10.24 -5.77 9.91
N GLU A 167 10.95 -4.71 9.55
CA GLU A 167 11.48 -3.75 10.53
C GLU A 167 10.62 -2.49 10.64
N HIS A 168 9.77 -2.23 9.65
CA HIS A 168 8.94 -1.02 9.60
C HIS A 168 7.45 -1.34 9.48
N LEU A 169 6.99 -1.82 8.32
CA LEU A 169 5.55 -1.90 8.00
C LEU A 169 4.78 -2.80 8.98
N ARG A 170 5.33 -3.96 9.35
CA ARG A 170 4.63 -4.90 10.25
C ARG A 170 4.30 -4.33 11.62
N HIS A 171 5.01 -3.28 12.05
CA HIS A 171 4.88 -2.74 13.40
C HIS A 171 3.65 -1.85 13.58
N TRP A 172 3.11 -1.30 12.49
CA TRP A 172 2.04 -0.31 12.56
C TRP A 172 0.88 -0.61 11.58
N LEU A 173 1.20 -1.15 10.40
CA LEU A 173 0.23 -1.34 9.32
C LEU A 173 -0.93 -2.30 9.69
N PRO A 174 -0.71 -3.43 10.41
CA PRO A 174 -1.82 -4.30 10.83
C PRO A 174 -2.85 -3.59 11.73
N GLU A 175 -2.38 -2.79 12.68
CA GLU A 175 -3.24 -2.05 13.60
C GLU A 175 -3.96 -0.90 12.89
N PHE A 176 -3.27 -0.21 11.97
CA PHE A 176 -3.87 0.77 11.09
C PHE A 176 -5.04 0.17 10.29
N CYS A 177 -4.82 -0.97 9.62
CA CYS A 177 -5.86 -1.68 8.87
C CYS A 177 -7.02 -2.11 9.78
N ARG A 178 -6.74 -2.68 10.96
CA ARG A 178 -7.78 -3.07 11.93
C ARG A 178 -8.68 -1.89 12.29
N ARG A 179 -8.09 -0.72 12.57
CA ARG A 179 -8.85 0.49 12.94
C ARG A 179 -9.71 1.03 11.79
N ILE A 180 -9.28 0.88 10.54
CA ILE A 180 -10.12 1.22 9.37
C ILE A 180 -11.29 0.26 9.28
N ILE A 181 -11.03 -1.05 9.36
CA ILE A 181 -12.07 -2.09 9.27
C ILE A 181 -13.17 -1.87 10.32
N GLU A 182 -12.79 -1.48 11.55
CA GLU A 182 -13.73 -1.23 12.64
C GLU A 182 -14.52 0.07 12.51
N ARG A 183 -14.01 1.04 11.75
CA ARG A 183 -14.59 2.39 11.67
C ARG A 183 -15.23 2.69 10.33
N ALA A 184 -14.90 1.96 9.27
CA ALA A 184 -15.44 2.17 7.94
C ALA A 184 -16.96 2.00 7.95
N GLU A 185 -17.66 2.99 7.43
CA GLU A 185 -19.11 2.99 7.26
C GLU A 185 -19.48 2.62 5.81
N LEU A 186 -18.57 2.85 4.86
CA LEU A 186 -18.70 2.41 3.48
C LEU A 186 -17.76 1.23 3.16
N PRO A 187 -18.15 0.32 2.24
CA PRO A 187 -17.36 -0.89 1.96
C PRO A 187 -15.95 -0.62 1.44
N LEU A 188 -15.73 0.42 0.62
CA LEU A 188 -14.47 0.63 -0.10
C LEU A 188 -13.24 0.56 0.81
N PHE A 189 -13.12 1.45 1.80
CA PHE A 189 -11.93 1.51 2.65
C PHE A 189 -11.81 0.30 3.59
N GLY A 190 -12.94 -0.27 4.03
CA GLY A 190 -12.95 -1.48 4.85
C GLY A 190 -12.41 -2.70 4.11
N GLU A 191 -12.88 -2.93 2.88
CA GLU A 191 -12.40 -4.02 2.02
C GLU A 191 -10.94 -3.82 1.60
N MET A 192 -10.55 -2.59 1.28
CA MET A 192 -9.16 -2.28 0.96
C MET A 192 -8.23 -2.46 2.16
N ALA A 193 -8.67 -2.13 3.37
CA ALA A 193 -7.90 -2.41 4.58
C ALA A 193 -7.73 -3.92 4.86
N LYS A 194 -8.76 -4.73 4.57
CA LYS A 194 -8.65 -6.20 4.62
C LYS A 194 -7.62 -6.71 3.60
N LEU A 195 -7.71 -6.22 2.37
CA LEU A 195 -6.77 -6.54 1.30
C LEU A 195 -5.34 -6.15 1.69
N THR A 196 -5.12 -4.93 2.17
CA THR A 196 -3.79 -4.45 2.61
C THR A 196 -3.22 -5.32 3.73
N ALA A 197 -4.02 -5.69 4.73
CA ALA A 197 -3.57 -6.54 5.83
C ALA A 197 -3.22 -7.97 5.36
N ALA A 198 -4.07 -8.57 4.53
CA ALA A 198 -3.84 -9.90 3.97
C ALA A 198 -2.62 -9.91 3.03
N PHE A 199 -2.47 -8.85 2.23
CA PHE A 199 -1.35 -8.68 1.32
C PHE A 199 -0.03 -8.55 2.10
N LEU A 200 0.01 -7.73 3.16
CA LEU A 200 1.20 -7.62 4.00
C LEU A 200 1.64 -8.97 4.57
N GLU A 201 0.71 -9.78 5.08
CA GLU A 201 1.05 -11.09 5.63
C GLU A 201 1.54 -12.07 4.56
N ALA A 202 0.92 -12.05 3.37
CA ALA A 202 1.40 -12.83 2.22
C ALA A 202 2.80 -12.37 1.78
N GLU A 203 3.06 -11.06 1.77
CA GLU A 203 4.35 -10.50 1.39
C GLU A 203 5.46 -10.94 2.34
N ARG A 204 5.19 -10.91 3.65
CA ARG A 204 6.11 -11.39 4.69
C ARG A 204 6.51 -12.84 4.44
N ALA A 205 5.54 -13.71 4.16
CA ALA A 205 5.80 -15.11 3.87
C ALA A 205 6.62 -15.30 2.58
N ASP A 206 6.28 -14.59 1.49
CA ASP A 206 6.98 -14.66 0.19
C ASP A 206 8.41 -14.12 0.25
N LEU A 207 8.64 -13.05 1.01
CA LEU A 207 9.96 -12.44 1.17
C LEU A 207 10.85 -13.23 2.13
N ALA A 208 10.28 -13.90 3.14
CA ALA A 208 11.02 -14.76 4.05
C ALA A 208 11.54 -16.06 3.40
N THR A 209 11.02 -16.48 2.23
CA THR A 209 11.32 -17.81 1.65
C THR A 209 12.73 -17.95 1.04
N LYS A 210 13.68 -17.04 1.29
CA LYS A 210 15.10 -17.18 0.89
C LYS A 210 16.09 -16.54 1.89
N SER A 211 16.21 -17.14 3.07
CA SER A 211 17.41 -17.02 3.90
C SER A 211 18.24 -18.30 3.99
N ASP A 212 17.80 -19.41 3.36
CA ASP A 212 18.46 -20.73 3.42
C ASP A 212 19.16 -21.12 2.10
N VAL A 213 19.99 -20.23 1.54
CA VAL A 213 21.03 -20.62 0.58
C VAL A 213 22.35 -19.98 1.03
N GLY A 214 22.89 -20.54 2.11
CA GLY A 214 24.26 -20.33 2.60
C GLY A 214 24.89 -21.67 2.92
#